data_AF-F0EFK0-F1
#
_entry.id   AF-F0EFK0-F1
#
_cell.length_a   1.000
_cell.length_b   1.000
_cell.length_c   1.000
_cell.angle_alpha   90.00
_cell.angle_beta   90.00
_cell.angle_gamma   90.00
#
_symmetry.space_group_name_H-M   'P 1'
#
loop_
_entity.id
_entity.type
_entity.pdbx_description
1 polymer ?
#
loop_
_entity_poly.entity_id
_entity_poly.type
_entity_poly.pdbx_seq_one_letter_code
_entity_poly.pdbx_strand_id
1 'polypeptide(L)'
;MGKYFKHFEKLISVVVDIMLGLLVLLVLVVMAEAIYKIVVHVIPLHEVSDLSLLIEEIATLFILLEIILMLLRYVKEGHHIPVRYLILISITAILRELLLAQGKGLETLFLALAILVLIIVLQALEKLKAFHSSKGL
;
A
#
# COMPACT_ATOMS: atom_id res chain seq x y z
N MET A 1 2.31 -25.03 31.29
CA MET A 1 1.65 -23.79 30.84
C MET A 1 1.77 -23.48 29.34
N GLY A 2 2.78 -23.98 28.60
CA GLY A 2 3.00 -23.58 27.18
C GLY A 2 2.16 -24.25 26.07
N LYS A 3 1.34 -25.27 26.37
CA LYS A 3 0.58 -26.00 25.32
C LYS A 3 -0.67 -25.25 24.84
N TYR A 4 -1.30 -24.47 25.72
CA TYR A 4 -2.47 -23.63 25.40
C TYR A 4 -2.08 -22.40 24.55
N PHE A 5 -0.92 -21.80 24.84
CA PHE A 5 -0.44 -20.62 24.11
C PHE A 5 -0.20 -20.93 22.62
N LYS A 6 0.41 -22.09 22.32
CA LYS A 6 0.63 -22.55 20.94
C LYS A 6 -0.66 -22.84 20.17
N HIS A 7 -1.69 -23.37 20.84
CA HIS A 7 -2.99 -23.57 20.20
C HIS A 7 -3.70 -22.25 19.93
N PHE A 8 -3.58 -21.28 20.83
CA PHE A 8 -4.13 -19.94 20.67
C PHE A 8 -3.46 -19.17 19.53
N GLU A 9 -2.13 -19.18 19.46
CA GLU A 9 -1.36 -18.59 18.34
C GLU A 9 -1.76 -19.21 17.00
N LYS A 10 -1.89 -20.54 16.94
CA LYS A 10 -2.27 -21.25 15.71
C LYS A 10 -3.71 -20.93 15.29
N LEU A 11 -4.63 -20.78 16.25
CA LEU A 11 -6.01 -20.40 15.97
C LEU A 11 -6.09 -18.97 15.43
N ILE A 12 -5.35 -18.03 16.02
CA ILE A 12 -5.26 -16.64 15.54
C ILE A 12 -4.69 -16.59 14.13
N SER A 13 -3.58 -17.30 13.86
CA SER A 13 -2.97 -17.33 12.52
C SER A 13 -3.96 -17.79 11.46
N VAL A 14 -4.71 -18.86 11.71
CA VAL A 14 -5.70 -19.39 10.77
C VAL A 14 -6.84 -18.40 10.52
N VAL A 15 -7.32 -17.73 11.57
CA VAL A 15 -8.37 -16.71 11.45
C VAL A 15 -7.87 -15.52 10.61
N VAL A 16 -6.64 -15.07 10.87
CA VAL A 16 -6.00 -13.98 10.12
C VAL A 16 -5.81 -14.36 8.66
N ASP A 17 -5.39 -15.59 8.36
CA ASP A 17 -5.23 -16.08 6.99
C ASP A 17 -6.55 -16.11 6.21
N ILE A 18 -7.63 -16.56 6.85
CA ILE A 18 -8.97 -16.57 6.25
C ILE A 18 -9.45 -15.14 5.99
N MET A 19 -9.28 -14.24 6.97
CA MET A 19 -9.65 -12.83 6.84
C MET A 19 -8.87 -12.16 5.71
N LEU A 20 -7.57 -12.46 5.61
CA LEU A 20 -6.69 -11.93 4.58
C LEU A 20 -7.07 -12.44 3.19
N GLY A 21 -7.33 -13.74 3.05
CA GLY A 21 -7.80 -14.33 1.80
C GLY A 21 -9.12 -13.73 1.32
N LEU A 22 -10.07 -13.54 2.25
CA LEU A 22 -11.33 -12.85 1.97
C LEU A 22 -11.11 -11.41 1.54
N LEU A 23 -10.21 -10.68 2.22
CA LEU A 23 -9.90 -9.29 1.89
C LEU A 23 -9.25 -9.17 0.51
N VAL A 24 -8.29 -10.03 0.18
CA VAL A 24 -7.66 -10.06 -1.16
C VAL A 24 -8.72 -10.33 -2.22
N LEU A 25 -9.61 -11.31 -2.00
CA LEU A 25 -10.69 -11.61 -2.94
C LEU A 25 -11.61 -10.40 -3.15
N LEU A 26 -12.02 -9.73 -2.07
CA LEU A 26 -12.87 -8.54 -2.13
C LEU A 26 -12.19 -7.42 -2.94
N VAL A 27 -10.92 -7.15 -2.66
CA VAL A 27 -10.17 -6.11 -3.37
C VAL A 27 -10.02 -6.43 -4.85
N LEU A 28 -9.80 -7.71 -5.22
CA LEU A 28 -9.76 -8.13 -6.62
C LEU A 28 -11.09 -7.92 -7.35
N VAL A 29 -12.23 -8.20 -6.69
CA VAL A 29 -13.56 -7.95 -7.26
C VAL A 29 -13.77 -6.45 -7.50
N VAL A 30 -13.52 -5.62 -6.49
CA VAL A 30 -13.66 -4.16 -6.61
C VAL A 30 -12.72 -3.60 -7.69
N MET A 31 -11.50 -4.14 -7.81
CA MET A 31 -10.56 -3.74 -8.85
C MET A 31 -11.06 -4.11 -10.24
N ALA A 32 -11.68 -5.27 -10.42
CA ALA A 32 -12.29 -5.65 -11.69
C ALA A 32 -13.46 -4.73 -12.06
N GLU A 33 -14.30 -4.34 -11.09
CA GLU A 33 -15.38 -3.39 -11.30
C GLU A 33 -14.86 -2.00 -11.72
N ALA A 34 -13.83 -1.49 -11.04
CA ALA A 34 -13.20 -0.21 -11.39
C ALA A 34 -12.62 -0.24 -12.82
N ILE A 35 -11.93 -1.32 -13.21
CA ILE A 35 -11.45 -1.51 -14.59
C ILE A 35 -12.63 -1.52 -15.57
N TYR A 36 -13.70 -2.26 -15.26
CA TYR A 36 -14.89 -2.33 -16.12
C TYR A 36 -15.54 -0.96 -16.33
N LYS A 37 -15.69 -0.16 -15.28
CA LYS A 37 -16.24 1.19 -15.37
C LYS A 37 -15.40 2.09 -16.26
N ILE A 38 -14.07 2.05 -16.12
CA ILE A 38 -13.16 2.80 -17.00
C ILE A 38 -13.36 2.35 -18.44
N VAL A 39 -13.37 1.05 -18.72
CA VAL A 39 -13.54 0.55 -20.09
C VAL A 39 -14.88 0.99 -20.70
N VAL A 40 -15.98 0.91 -19.95
CA VAL A 40 -17.32 1.22 -20.47
C VAL A 40 -17.56 2.73 -20.62
N HIS A 41 -17.07 3.56 -19.69
CA HIS A 41 -17.33 5.01 -19.72
C HIS A 41 -16.35 5.78 -20.61
N VAL A 42 -15.16 5.24 -20.88
CA VAL A 42 -14.08 5.98 -21.58
C VAL A 42 -14.05 5.72 -23.08
N ILE A 43 -14.50 4.54 -23.51
CA ILE A 43 -14.55 4.17 -24.92
C ILE A 43 -15.52 5.06 -25.73
N PRO A 44 -16.71 5.43 -25.22
CA PRO A 44 -17.57 6.39 -25.90
C PRO A 44 -17.17 7.82 -25.55
N LEU A 45 -16.14 8.36 -26.22
CA LEU A 45 -15.72 9.76 -26.11
C LEU A 45 -16.89 10.70 -26.42
N HIS A 46 -17.46 11.40 -25.43
CA HIS A 46 -18.35 12.53 -25.75
C HIS A 46 -18.31 13.76 -24.85
N GLU A 47 -17.87 13.75 -23.58
CA GLU A 47 -17.90 14.99 -22.77
C GLU A 47 -16.73 15.22 -21.81
N VAL A 48 -16.46 16.48 -21.49
CA VAL A 48 -15.43 16.92 -20.52
C VAL A 48 -15.72 16.49 -19.07
N SER A 49 -16.97 16.18 -18.75
CA SER A 49 -17.43 15.56 -17.49
C SER A 49 -16.81 14.16 -17.30
N ASP A 50 -16.54 13.44 -18.40
CA ASP A 50 -15.95 12.11 -18.37
C ASP A 50 -14.50 12.13 -17.88
N LEU A 51 -13.78 13.25 -18.04
CA LEU A 51 -12.38 13.37 -17.62
C LEU A 51 -12.22 13.41 -16.10
N SER A 52 -13.13 14.06 -15.37
CA SER A 52 -13.10 14.09 -13.91
C SER A 52 -13.45 12.71 -13.33
N LEU A 53 -14.46 12.03 -13.88
CA LEU A 53 -14.81 10.65 -13.51
C LEU A 53 -13.68 9.68 -13.81
N LEU A 54 -12.98 9.89 -14.92
CA LEU A 54 -11.78 9.15 -15.29
C LEU A 54 -10.67 9.24 -14.25
N ILE A 55 -10.35 10.46 -13.80
CA ILE A 55 -9.30 10.70 -12.81
C ILE A 55 -9.69 10.04 -11.48
N GLU A 56 -10.97 10.07 -11.11
CA GLU A 56 -11.48 9.44 -9.90
C GLU A 56 -11.37 7.91 -9.96
N GLU A 57 -11.78 7.27 -11.06
CA GLU A 57 -11.67 5.82 -11.23
C GLU A 57 -10.20 5.36 -11.32
N ILE A 58 -9.31 6.14 -11.95
CA ILE A 58 -7.86 5.88 -11.98
C ILE A 58 -7.25 6.01 -10.58
N ALA A 59 -7.61 7.04 -9.83
CA ALA A 59 -7.15 7.22 -8.45
C ALA A 59 -7.60 6.05 -7.56
N THR A 60 -8.84 5.58 -7.75
CA THR A 60 -9.39 4.40 -7.07
C THR A 60 -8.60 3.15 -7.41
N LEU A 61 -8.27 2.90 -8.69
CA LEU A 61 -7.41 1.78 -9.08
C LEU A 61 -6.03 1.84 -8.42
N PHE A 62 -5.44 3.03 -8.30
CA PHE A 62 -4.12 3.19 -7.69
C PHE A 62 -4.15 2.84 -6.19
N ILE A 63 -5.23 3.20 -5.50
CA ILE A 63 -5.46 2.82 -4.09
C ILE A 63 -5.64 1.30 -3.97
N LEU A 64 -6.42 0.68 -4.86
CA LEU A 64 -6.65 -0.78 -4.83
C LEU A 64 -5.35 -1.55 -5.11
N LEU A 65 -4.52 -1.08 -6.05
CA LEU A 65 -3.20 -1.65 -6.33
C LEU A 65 -2.29 -1.54 -5.10
N GLU A 66 -2.27 -0.40 -4.42
CA GLU A 66 -1.49 -0.18 -3.19
C GLU A 66 -1.92 -1.16 -2.08
N ILE A 67 -3.22 -1.36 -1.89
CA ILE A 67 -3.75 -2.33 -0.92
C ILE A 67 -3.32 -3.75 -1.30
N ILE A 68 -3.45 -4.16 -2.57
CA ILE A 68 -2.99 -5.49 -3.03
C ILE A 68 -1.50 -5.69 -2.77
N LEU A 69 -0.67 -4.69 -3.08
CA LEU A 69 0.78 -4.77 -2.84
C LEU A 69 1.10 -4.96 -1.36
N MET A 70 0.37 -4.28 -0.47
CA MET A 70 0.51 -4.45 0.98
C MET A 70 0.12 -5.86 1.42
N LEU A 71 -1.01 -6.38 0.93
CA LEU A 71 -1.49 -7.73 1.25
C LEU A 71 -0.52 -8.81 0.75
N LEU A 72 -0.02 -8.69 -0.49
CA LEU A 72 0.97 -9.60 -1.05
C LEU A 72 2.28 -9.58 -0.25
N ARG A 73 2.69 -8.42 0.25
CA ARG A 73 3.86 -8.29 1.11
C ARG A 73 3.67 -9.05 2.43
N TYR A 74 2.52 -8.83 3.05
CA TYR A 74 2.14 -9.44 4.31
C TYR A 74 2.17 -10.98 4.25
N VAL A 75 1.66 -11.57 3.16
CA VAL A 75 1.73 -13.03 2.93
C VAL A 75 3.17 -13.49 2.75
N LYS A 76 3.97 -12.78 1.96
CA LYS A 76 5.35 -13.19 1.63
C LYS A 76 6.31 -13.17 2.82
N GLU A 77 6.08 -12.32 3.81
CA GLU A 77 6.97 -12.12 4.95
C GLU A 77 6.51 -12.83 6.23
N GLY A 78 5.54 -13.76 6.10
CA GLY A 78 5.12 -14.63 7.20
C GLY A 78 4.42 -13.87 8.33
N HIS A 79 3.40 -13.08 7.98
CA HIS A 79 2.57 -12.28 8.90
C HIS A 79 3.26 -11.10 9.59
N HIS A 80 4.54 -10.86 9.31
CA HIS A 80 5.23 -9.66 9.72
C HIS A 80 5.42 -8.72 8.54
N ILE A 81 5.15 -7.43 8.73
CA ILE A 81 5.50 -6.39 7.75
C ILE A 81 6.80 -5.72 8.22
N PRO A 82 7.95 -6.01 7.60
CA PRO A 82 9.19 -5.29 7.77
C PRO A 82 8.99 -3.79 7.55
N VAL A 83 9.56 -3.01 8.46
CA VAL A 83 9.46 -1.55 8.49
C VAL A 83 9.87 -0.90 7.16
N ARG A 84 10.85 -1.50 6.44
CA ARG A 84 11.28 -1.04 5.11
C ARG A 84 10.13 -0.93 4.11
N TYR A 85 9.21 -1.88 4.13
CA TYR A 85 8.11 -1.91 3.17
C TYR A 85 6.99 -0.97 3.54
N LEU A 86 6.75 -0.78 4.83
CA LEU A 86 5.86 0.26 5.32
C LEU A 86 6.34 1.64 4.85
N ILE A 87 7.65 1.93 4.99
CA ILE A 87 8.24 3.19 4.50
C ILE A 87 8.05 3.34 2.99
N LEU A 88 8.32 2.29 2.19
CA LEU A 88 8.15 2.36 0.74
C LEU A 88 6.69 2.58 0.32
N ILE A 89 5.74 1.94 0.99
CA ILE A 89 4.30 2.15 0.77
C ILE A 89 3.93 3.60 1.10
N SER A 90 4.39 4.13 2.24
CA SER A 90 4.15 5.54 2.60
C SER A 90 4.75 6.52 1.58
N ILE A 91 5.93 6.22 1.03
CA ILE A 91 6.52 7.05 -0.05
C ILE A 91 5.61 7.02 -1.29
N THR A 92 5.11 5.85 -1.69
CA THR A 92 4.19 5.73 -2.84
C THR A 92 2.86 6.46 -2.60
N ALA A 93 2.30 6.40 -1.39
CA ALA A 93 1.10 7.15 -1.02
C ALA A 93 1.28 8.67 -1.16
N ILE A 94 2.37 9.20 -0.60
CA ILE A 94 2.67 10.64 -0.65
C ILE A 94 2.97 11.07 -2.09
N LEU A 95 3.68 10.24 -2.87
CA LEU A 95 3.93 10.51 -4.28
C LEU A 95 2.62 10.59 -5.09
N ARG A 96 1.64 9.72 -4.79
CA ARG A 96 0.31 9.78 -5.43
C ARG A 96 -0.42 11.07 -5.08
N GLU A 97 -0.43 11.45 -3.80
CA GLU A 97 -1.04 12.70 -3.35
C GLU A 97 -0.38 13.92 -4.02
N LEU A 98 0.95 13.89 -4.18
CA LEU A 98 1.71 14.91 -4.86
C LEU A 98 1.31 15.08 -6.34
N LEU A 99 1.02 13.99 -7.04
CA LEU A 99 0.55 14.02 -8.44
C LEU A 99 -0.87 14.58 -8.58
N LEU A 100 -1.72 14.36 -7.58
CA LEU A 100 -3.10 14.82 -7.55
C LEU A 100 -3.23 16.28 -7.06
N ALA A 101 -2.31 16.74 -6.22
CA ALA A 101 -2.30 18.09 -5.64
C ALA A 101 -1.78 19.15 -6.63
N GLN A 102 -2.46 19.33 -7.76
CA GLN A 102 -2.17 20.42 -8.70
C GLN A 102 -2.82 21.72 -8.21
N GLY A 103 -2.06 22.61 -7.56
CA GLY A 103 -2.49 23.99 -7.29
C GLY A 103 -2.20 24.55 -5.90
N LYS A 104 -1.77 23.73 -4.93
CA LYS A 104 -1.50 24.19 -3.55
C LYS A 104 -0.02 24.04 -3.18
N GLY A 105 0.77 25.05 -3.53
CA GLY A 105 2.24 25.01 -3.39
C GLY A 105 2.76 24.71 -1.98
N LEU A 106 2.05 25.13 -0.92
CA LEU A 106 2.44 24.81 0.46
C LEU A 106 2.22 23.34 0.81
N GLU A 107 1.12 22.72 0.38
CA GLU A 107 0.86 21.30 0.60
C GLU A 107 1.91 20.46 -0.14
N THR A 108 2.21 20.81 -1.40
CA THR A 108 3.29 20.20 -2.19
C THR A 108 4.64 20.26 -1.46
N LEU A 109 4.97 21.39 -0.82
CA LEU A 109 6.21 21.55 -0.07
C LEU A 109 6.28 20.62 1.15
N PHE A 110 5.19 20.50 1.93
CA PHE A 110 5.14 19.60 3.08
C PHE A 110 5.19 18.13 2.67
N LEU A 111 4.50 17.75 1.59
CA LEU A 111 4.55 16.39 1.04
C LEU A 111 5.98 16.03 0.57
N ALA A 112 6.66 16.95 -0.13
CA ALA A 112 8.04 16.76 -0.53
C ALA A 112 9.00 16.63 0.67
N LEU A 113 8.79 17.43 1.72
CA LEU A 113 9.55 17.33 2.96
C LEU A 113 9.30 16.01 3.69
N ALA A 114 8.06 15.52 3.69
CA ALA A 114 7.72 14.21 4.25
C ALA A 114 8.44 13.06 3.52
N ILE A 115 8.52 13.10 2.18
CA ILE A 115 9.30 12.14 1.39
C ILE A 115 10.78 12.18 1.79
N LEU A 116 11.37 13.37 1.94
CA LEU A 116 12.76 13.51 2.39
C LEU A 116 12.99 12.87 3.77
N VAL A 117 12.10 13.10 4.72
CA VAL A 117 12.18 12.49 6.06
C VAL A 117 12.10 10.96 5.97
N LEU A 118 11.18 10.41 5.16
CA LEU A 118 11.06 8.96 4.98
C LEU A 118 12.31 8.33 4.36
N ILE A 119 12.95 9.00 3.40
CA ILE A 119 14.22 8.55 2.82
C ILE A 119 15.33 8.53 3.88
N ILE A 120 15.43 9.56 4.72
CA ILE A 120 16.41 9.61 5.82
C ILE A 120 16.17 8.46 6.81
N VAL A 121 14.91 8.21 7.18
CA VAL A 121 14.54 7.10 8.07
C VAL A 121 14.92 5.75 7.45
N LEU A 122 14.68 5.57 6.14
CA LEU A 122 15.05 4.36 5.42
C LEU A 122 16.56 4.13 5.45
N GLN A 123 17.36 5.17 5.20
CA GLN A 123 18.83 5.08 5.27
C GLN A 123 19.33 4.78 6.69
N ALA A 124 18.73 5.41 7.71
CA ALA A 124 19.06 5.13 9.10
C ALA A 124 18.76 3.68 9.47
N LEU A 125 17.61 3.14 9.04
CA LEU A 125 17.22 1.75 9.25
C LEU A 125 18.21 0.78 8.58
N GLU A 126 18.63 1.07 7.36
CA GLU A 126 19.62 0.26 6.63
C GLU A 126 20.98 0.28 7.33
N LYS A 127 21.44 1.43 7.82
CA LYS A 127 22.68 1.55 8.61
C LYS A 127 22.61 0.81 9.95
N LEU A 128 21.48 0.88 10.66
CA LEU A 128 21.28 0.16 11.92
C LEU A 128 21.30 -1.36 11.71
N LYS A 129 20.69 -1.84 10.63
CA LYS A 129 20.69 -3.26 10.27
C LYS A 129 22.10 -3.74 9.86
N ALA A 130 22.84 -2.93 9.09
CA ALA A 130 24.24 -3.20 8.75
C ALA A 130 25.14 -3.29 9.98
N PHE A 131 24.89 -2.47 11.01
CA PHE A 131 25.65 -2.51 12.26
C PHE A 131 25.42 -3.80 13.07
N HIS A 132 24.18 -4.31 13.09
CA HIS A 132 23.88 -5.61 13.71
C HIS A 132 24.42 -6.80 12.91
N SER A 133 24.50 -6.68 11.58
CA SER A 133 25.09 -7.74 10.73
C SER A 133 26.61 -7.87 10.87
N SER A 134 27.30 -6.85 11.41
CA SER A 134 28.77 -6.85 11.58
C SER A 134 29.24 -7.44 12.92
N LYS A 135 28.39 -7.49 13.95
CA LYS A 135 28.72 -8.10 15.27
C LYS A 135 28.39 -9.60 15.36
N GLY A 136 28.01 -10.23 14.24
CA GLY A 136 27.63 -11.63 14.16
C GLY A 136 28.70 -12.55 13.59
N LEU A 137 29.99 -12.17 13.66
CA LEU A 137 31.12 -13.02 13.28
C LEU A 137 32.12 -13.13 14.43
#